data_AF-A0A3A6DG23-F1
#
_entry.id   AF-A0A3A6DG23-F1
#
_cell.length_a   1.000
_cell.length_b   1.000
_cell.length_c   1.000
_cell.angle_alpha   90.00
_cell.angle_beta   90.00
_cell.angle_gamma   90.00
#
_symmetry.space_group_name_H-M   'P 1'
#
loop_
_entity.id
_entity.type
_entity.pdbx_description
1 polymer ?
#
loop_
_entity_poly.entity_id
_entity_poly.type
_entity_poly.pdbx_seq_one_letter_code
_entity_poly.pdbx_strand_id
1 'polypeptide(L)' 'MNTLMEYLPALLPLIVLECGLAIWALIHLLRHPHVRRGNKLLWIPIILFLQFLGPILYFVIGREEQ' A
#
# COMPACT_ATOMS: atom_id res chain seq x y z
N MET A 1 7.10 -33.03 5.62
CA MET A 1 7.38 -31.82 6.43
C MET A 1 6.94 -30.62 5.60
N ASN A 2 6.00 -29.80 6.07
CA ASN A 2 5.42 -28.72 5.27
C ASN A 2 6.38 -27.52 5.24
N THR A 3 7.24 -27.45 4.22
CA THR A 3 8.25 -26.39 3.99
C THR A 3 7.69 -24.97 4.12
N LEU A 4 6.41 -24.75 3.79
CA LEU A 4 5.74 -23.45 3.96
C LEU A 4 5.70 -22.96 5.42
N MET A 5 5.52 -23.86 6.40
CA MET A 5 5.45 -23.49 7.81
C MET A 5 6.80 -23.01 8.35
N GLU A 6 7.90 -23.43 7.73
CA GLU A 6 9.26 -23.04 8.10
C GLU A 6 9.59 -21.60 7.68
N TYR A 7 9.05 -21.16 6.54
CA TYR A 7 9.24 -19.80 6.04
C TYR A 7 8.21 -18.79 6.59
N LEU A 8 7.09 -19.26 7.14
CA LEU A 8 6.01 -18.41 7.64
C LEU A 8 6.48 -17.33 8.64
N PRO A 9 7.34 -17.63 9.65
CA PRO A 9 7.83 -16.61 10.59
C PRO A 9 8.65 -15.50 9.91
N ALA A 10 9.37 -15.83 8.83
CA ALA A 10 10.15 -14.87 8.06
C ALA A 10 9.28 -14.03 7.09
N LEU A 11 8.19 -14.61 6.56
CA LEU A 11 7.24 -13.90 5.70
C LEU A 11 6.28 -13.00 6.48
N LEU A 12 5.96 -13.35 7.72
CA LEU A 12 5.05 -12.61 8.58
C LEU A 12 5.39 -11.12 8.71
N PRO A 13 6.64 -10.69 9.01
CA PRO A 13 6.98 -9.27 9.05
C PRO A 13 6.83 -8.58 7.69
N LEU A 14 7.09 -9.28 6.59
CA LEU A 14 6.93 -8.74 5.24
C LEU A 14 5.45 -8.48 4.93
N ILE A 15 4.57 -9.42 5.28
CA ILE A 15 3.11 -9.29 5.11
C ILE A 15 2.59 -8.15 5.99
N VAL A 16 3.02 -8.06 7.25
CA VAL A 16 2.62 -6.96 8.16
C VAL A 16 3.06 -5.61 7.60
N LEU A 17 4.28 -5.53 7.05
CA LEU A 17 4.77 -4.32 6.41
C LEU A 17 3.96 -3.96 5.17
N GLU A 18 3.66 -4.93 4.30
CA GLU A 18 2.85 -4.74 3.09
C GLU A 18 1.44 -4.22 3.44
N CYS A 19 0.75 -4.93 4.34
CA CYS A 19 -0.59 -4.56 4.78
C CYS A 19 -0.58 -3.22 5.51
N GLY A 20 0.38 -2.97 6.38
CA GLY A 20 0.53 -1.71 7.10
C GLY A 20 0.70 -0.52 6.15
N LEU A 21 1.57 -0.67 5.15
CA LEU A 21 1.83 0.36 4.13
C LEU A 21 0.58 0.62 3.28
N ALA A 22 -0.11 -0.43 2.84
CA ALA A 22 -1.33 -0.31 2.05
C ALA A 22 -2.48 0.35 2.83
N ILE A 23 -2.71 -0.08 4.07
CA ILE A 23 -3.71 0.52 4.97
C ILE A 23 -3.39 1.99 5.21
N TRP A 24 -2.13 2.31 5.50
CA TRP A 24 -1.72 3.69 5.75
C TRP A 24 -1.91 4.58 4.51
N ALA A 25 -1.55 4.09 3.32
CA ALA A 25 -1.78 4.77 2.05
C ALA A 25 -3.28 5.01 1.79
N LEU A 26 -4.13 4.01 2.02
CA LEU A 26 -5.58 4.14 1.87
C LEU A 26 -6.16 5.14 2.86
N ILE A 27 -5.77 5.08 4.15
CA ILE A 27 -6.22 6.04 5.16
C ILE A 27 -5.82 7.46 4.75
N HIS A 28 -4.57 7.65 4.31
CA HIS A 28 -4.08 8.95 3.84
C HIS A 28 -4.90 9.45 2.64
N LEU A 29 -5.13 8.58 1.64
CA LEU A 29 -5.92 8.88 0.44
C LEU A 29 -7.38 9.23 0.77
N LEU A 30 -8.00 8.52 1.71
CA LEU A 30 -9.39 8.77 2.09
C LEU A 30 -9.51 10.08 2.90
N ARG A 31 -8.56 10.35 3.80
CA ARG A 31 -8.54 11.57 4.63
C ARG A 31 -8.24 12.85 3.86
N HIS A 32 -7.44 12.79 2.79
CA HIS A 32 -7.12 13.98 1.99
C HIS A 32 -7.92 14.01 0.69
N PRO A 33 -8.85 14.96 0.50
CA PRO A 33 -9.71 15.03 -0.70
C PRO A 33 -8.94 15.22 -2.00
N HIS A 34 -7.80 15.89 -1.95
CA HIS A 34 -7.01 16.25 -3.12
C HIS A 34 -5.81 15.30 -3.29
N VAL A 35 -5.58 14.90 -4.53
CA VAL A 35 -4.47 14.05 -4.96
C VAL A 35 -3.71 14.79 -6.06
N ARG A 36 -2.39 14.70 -6.05
CA ARG A 36 -1.54 15.45 -6.99
C ARG A 36 -1.73 15.01 -8.44
N ARG A 37 -1.97 13.71 -8.66
CA ARG A 37 -2.18 13.13 -10.00
C ARG A 37 -3.48 12.35 -10.06
N GLY A 38 -4.34 12.68 -11.02
CA GLY A 38 -5.57 11.94 -11.30
C GLY A 38 -6.65 12.16 -10.24
N ASN A 39 -7.33 11.08 -9.84
CA ASN A 39 -8.40 11.11 -8.83
C ASN A 39 -8.23 9.97 -7.81
N LYS A 40 -8.99 10.01 -6.71
CA LYS A 40 -8.89 8.96 -5.68
C LYS A 40 -9.27 7.57 -6.19
N LEU A 41 -10.27 7.50 -7.07
CA LEU A 41 -10.78 6.24 -7.60
C LEU A 41 -9.72 5.48 -8.42
N LEU A 42 -8.77 6.18 -9.03
CA LEU A 42 -7.63 5.60 -9.72
C LEU A 42 -6.60 5.05 -8.72
N TRP A 43 -6.36 5.74 -7.60
CA TRP A 43 -5.34 5.33 -6.63
C TRP A 43 -5.75 4.15 -5.75
N ILE A 44 -7.05 3.97 -5.46
CA ILE A 44 -7.55 2.83 -4.67
C ILE A 44 -7.12 1.47 -5.26
N PRO A 45 -7.42 1.14 -6.54
CA PRO A 45 -6.98 -0.12 -7.12
C PRO A 45 -5.46 -0.21 -7.25
N ILE A 46 -4.76 0.91 -7.51
CA ILE A 46 -3.29 0.91 -7.56
C ILE A 46 -2.71 0.47 -6.21
N ILE A 47 -3.16 1.05 -5.11
CA ILE A 47 -2.68 0.75 -3.76
C ILE A 47 -3.00 -0.70 -3.38
N LEU A 48 -4.15 -1.23 -3.81
CA LEU A 48 -4.60 -2.57 -3.44
C LEU A 48 -4.01 -3.70 -4.31
N PHE A 49 -3.79 -3.47 -5.60
CA PHE A 49 -3.42 -4.53 -6.54
C PHE A 49 -1.94 -4.55 -6.95
N LEU A 50 -1.20 -3.47 -6.72
CA LEU A 50 0.23 -3.40 -7.06
C LEU A 50 1.16 -3.73 -5.88
N GLN A 51 0.66 -4.41 -4.85
CA GLN A 51 1.43 -4.81 -3.66
C GLN A 51 2.22 -3.63 -3.08
N PHE A 52 3.50 -3.79 -2.76
CA PHE A 52 4.37 -2.70 -2.30
C PHE A 52 4.47 -1.52 -3.28
N LEU A 53 4.40 -1.76 -4.59
CA LEU A 53 4.55 -0.70 -5.59
C LEU A 53 3.39 0.30 -5.53
N GLY A 54 2.17 -0.16 -5.27
CA GLY A 54 0.97 0.69 -5.22
C GLY A 54 1.05 1.81 -4.17
N PRO A 55 1.19 1.48 -2.87
CA PRO A 55 1.39 2.44 -1.80
C PRO A 55 2.65 3.29 -1.99
N ILE A 56 3.76 2.71 -2.45
CA ILE A 56 5.01 3.47 -2.71
C ILE A 56 4.76 4.53 -3.78
N LEU A 57 4.17 4.15 -4.92
CA LEU A 57 3.81 5.09 -5.99
C LEU A 57 2.85 6.16 -5.47
N TYR A 58 1.86 5.77 -4.68
CA TYR A 58 0.97 6.75 -4.07
C TYR A 58 1.77 7.77 -3.24
N PHE A 59 2.65 7.35 -2.34
CA PHE A 59 3.40 8.30 -1.52
C PHE A 59 4.45 9.12 -2.29
N VAL A 60 5.02 8.59 -3.37
CA VAL A 60 6.07 9.31 -4.14
C VAL A 60 5.47 10.27 -5.16
N ILE A 61 4.41 9.87 -5.87
CA ILE A 61 3.84 10.64 -7.00
C ILE A 61 2.36 10.98 -6.86
N GLY A 62 1.59 10.19 -6.12
CA GLY A 62 0.13 10.34 -6.02
C GLY A 62 -0.33 11.30 -4.92
N ARG A 63 0.41 11.34 -3.81
CA ARG A 63 0.12 12.20 -2.68
C ARG A 63 0.37 13.65 -3.08
N GLU A 64 -0.51 14.51 -2.62
CA GLU A 64 -0.24 15.94 -2.61
C GLU A 64 0.70 16.22 -1.44
N GLU A 65 1.81 16.89 -1.74
CA GLU A 65 2.62 17.52 -0.70
C GLU A 65 1.84 18.75 -0.28
N GLN A 66 1.31 18.72 0.94
CA GLN A 66 0.75 19.91 1.57
C GLN A 66 1.79 21.03 1.57
#